data_AF-A0A239C6Q5-F1
#
_entry.id   AF-A0A239C6Q5-F1
#
_cell.length_a   1.000
_cell.length_b   1.000
_cell.length_c   1.000
_cell.angle_alpha   90.00
_cell.angle_beta   90.00
_cell.angle_gamma   90.00
#
_symmetry.space_group_name_H-M   'P 1'
#
loop_
_entity.id
_entity.type
_entity.pdbx_description
1 polymer ?
#
loop_
_entity_poly.entity_id
_entity_poly.type
_entity_poly.pdbx_seq_one_letter_code
_entity_poly.pdbx_strand_id
1 'polypeptide(L)' 'MKADINNFKESYLELEEALKEESEALSELSDAFDGFVNMESFQGDTAETTREYIQDIQKPIIEGLKAVITSNL' A
#
# COMPACT_ATOMS: atom_id res chain seq x y z
N MET A 1 17.04 2.23 -33.12
CA MET A 1 15.59 2.49 -33.18
C MET A 1 14.75 1.28 -32.77
N LYS A 2 14.78 0.11 -33.45
CA LYS A 2 14.01 -1.07 -33.01
C LYS A 2 14.49 -1.66 -31.67
N ALA A 3 15.81 -1.72 -31.45
CA ALA A 3 16.38 -2.15 -30.18
C ALA A 3 15.98 -1.21 -29.02
N ASP A 4 16.08 0.10 -29.23
CA ASP A 4 15.71 1.11 -28.21
C ASP A 4 14.22 1.04 -27.83
N ILE A 5 13.34 0.78 -28.81
CA ILE A 5 11.90 0.59 -28.56
C ILE A 5 11.64 -0.70 -27.78
N ASN A 6 12.37 -1.78 -28.06
CA ASN A 6 12.21 -3.04 -27.33
C ASN A 6 12.72 -2.90 -25.89
N ASN A 7 13.88 -2.28 -25.68
CA ASN A 7 14.41 -2.01 -24.34
C ASN A 7 13.45 -1.14 -23.52
N PHE A 8 12.86 -0.11 -24.13
CA PHE A 8 11.86 0.71 -23.45
C PHE A 8 10.61 -0.10 -23.05
N LYS A 9 10.14 -1.01 -23.91
CA LYS A 9 9.01 -1.88 -23.59
C LYS A 9 9.32 -2.83 -22.45
N GLU A 10 10.51 -3.42 -22.43
CA GLU A 10 10.95 -4.30 -21.34
C GLU A 10 11.00 -3.54 -20.02
N SER A 11 11.66 -2.37 -19.98
CA SER A 11 11.69 -1.53 -18.76
C SER A 11 10.32 -1.03 -18.32
N TYR A 12 9.40 -0.77 -19.27
CA TYR A 12 8.03 -0.40 -18.95
C TYR A 12 7.27 -1.55 -18.28
N LEU A 13 7.40 -2.78 -18.81
CA LEU A 13 6.78 -3.97 -18.23
C LEU A 13 7.35 -4.29 -16.83
N GLU A 14 8.67 -4.18 -16.66
CA GLU A 14 9.31 -4.33 -15.35
C GLU A 14 8.80 -3.30 -14.34
N LEU A 15 8.61 -2.05 -14.77
CA LEU A 15 8.06 -1.00 -13.93
C LEU A 15 6.59 -1.27 -13.56
N GLU A 16 5.78 -1.72 -14.52
CA GLU A 16 4.37 -2.08 -14.31
C GLU A 16 4.24 -3.23 -13.30
N GLU A 17 5.10 -4.25 -13.41
CA GLU A 17 5.15 -5.38 -12.48
C GLU A 17 5.56 -4.93 -11.07
N ALA A 18 6.61 -4.12 -10.95
CA ALA A 18 7.04 -3.58 -9.66
C ALA A 18 5.95 -2.72 -8.99
N LEU A 19 5.27 -1.86 -9.75
CA LEU A 19 4.16 -1.05 -9.24
C LEU A 19 2.99 -1.94 -8.78
N LYS A 20 2.72 -3.04 -9.48
CA LYS A 20 1.69 -3.99 -9.07
C LYS A 20 2.04 -4.68 -7.76
N GLU A 21 3.27 -5.18 -7.61
CA GLU A 21 3.75 -5.82 -6.36
C GLU A 21 3.62 -4.86 -5.16
N GLU A 22 4.04 -3.61 -5.32
CA GLU A 22 3.92 -2.59 -4.26
C GLU A 22 2.45 -2.26 -3.93
N SER A 23 1.57 -2.22 -4.93
CA SER A 23 0.12 -2.03 -4.72
C SER A 23 -0.51 -3.19 -3.94
N GLU A 24 -0.06 -4.43 -4.18
CA GLU A 24 -0.50 -5.61 -3.45
C GLU A 24 -0.01 -5.55 -2.00
N ALA A 25 1.27 -5.25 -1.77
CA ALA A 25 1.84 -5.09 -0.43
C ALA A 25 1.13 -4.00 0.40
N LEU A 26 0.79 -2.86 -0.19
CA LEU A 26 0.02 -1.80 0.47
C LEU A 26 -1.42 -2.25 0.81
N SER A 27 -2.00 -3.13 -0.01
CA SER A 27 -3.33 -3.69 0.26
C SER A 27 -3.29 -4.61 1.48
N GLU A 28 -2.30 -5.51 1.53
CA GLU A 28 -2.10 -6.39 2.68
C GLU A 28 -1.84 -5.61 3.97
N LEU A 29 -1.06 -4.53 3.90
CA LEU A 29 -0.80 -3.66 5.05
C LEU A 29 -2.07 -2.92 5.51
N SER A 30 -2.89 -2.43 4.58
CA SER A 30 -4.18 -1.82 4.89
C SER A 30 -5.11 -2.82 5.60
N ASP A 31 -5.20 -4.05 5.09
CA ASP A 31 -6.02 -5.10 5.68
C ASP A 31 -5.51 -5.50 7.08
N ALA A 32 -4.19 -5.52 7.28
CA ALA A 32 -3.58 -5.77 8.59
C ALA A 32 -3.91 -4.67 9.62
N PHE A 33 -3.91 -3.40 9.20
CA PHE A 33 -4.35 -2.29 10.05
C PHE A 33 -5.83 -2.41 10.42
N ASP A 34 -6.69 -2.79 9.48
CA ASP A 34 -8.11 -3.03 9.78
C ASP A 34 -8.31 -4.19 10.73
N GLY A 35 -7.54 -5.27 10.58
CA GLY A 35 -7.52 -6.38 11.53
C GLY A 35 -7.09 -5.94 12.94
N PHE A 36 -6.02 -5.14 13.04
CA PHE A 36 -5.50 -4.65 14.31
C PHE A 36 -6.48 -3.71 15.02
N VAL A 37 -7.05 -2.75 14.30
CA VAL A 37 -7.98 -1.77 14.87
C VAL A 37 -9.25 -2.44 15.40
N ASN A 38 -9.71 -3.50 14.75
CA ASN A 38 -10.88 -4.26 15.17
C ASN A 38 -10.57 -5.43 16.13
N MET A 39 -9.32 -5.58 16.57
CA MET A 39 -8.89 -6.71 17.40
C MET A 39 -9.38 -6.54 18.85
N GLU A 40 -10.38 -7.33 19.26
CA GLU A 40 -10.99 -7.24 20.60
C GLU A 40 -10.03 -7.54 21.76
N SER A 41 -8.96 -8.32 21.54
CA SER A 41 -8.02 -8.72 22.60
C SER A 41 -6.98 -7.66 22.97
N PHE A 42 -6.90 -6.56 22.22
CA PHE A 42 -6.03 -5.42 22.52
C PHE A 42 -6.88 -4.27 23.09
N GLN A 43 -6.88 -4.09 24.42
CA GLN A 43 -7.76 -3.13 25.10
C GLN A 43 -6.98 -2.26 26.11
N GLY A 44 -7.59 -1.14 26.51
CA GLY A 44 -7.05 -0.15 27.44
C GLY A 44 -6.60 1.14 26.74
N ASP A 45 -6.26 2.16 27.53
CA ASP A 45 -5.96 3.53 27.03
C ASP A 45 -4.84 3.55 25.99
N THR A 46 -3.79 2.74 26.19
CA THR A 46 -2.69 2.59 25.22
C THR A 46 -3.17 1.94 23.92
N ALA A 47 -4.10 1.00 24.01
CA ALA A 47 -4.66 0.34 22.84
C ALA A 47 -5.54 1.29 22.03
N GLU A 48 -6.39 2.07 22.70
CA GLU A 48 -7.19 3.13 22.08
C GLU A 48 -6.31 4.16 21.36
N THR A 49 -5.29 4.70 22.06
CA THR A 49 -4.35 5.66 21.46
C THR A 49 -3.62 5.08 20.24
N THR A 50 -3.25 3.80 20.29
CA THR A 50 -2.57 3.13 19.17
C THR A 50 -3.52 2.92 17.98
N ARG A 51 -4.79 2.57 18.23
CA ARG A 51 -5.81 2.44 17.19
C ARG A 51 -6.07 3.78 16.51
N GLU A 52 -6.25 4.84 17.29
CA GLU A 52 -6.41 6.20 16.78
C GLU A 52 -5.22 6.60 15.90
N TYR A 53 -3.98 6.37 16.37
CA TYR A 53 -2.78 6.63 15.57
C TYR A 53 -2.78 5.87 14.24
N ILE A 54 -3.16 4.59 14.24
CA ILE A 54 -3.21 3.78 13.01
C ILE A 54 -4.33 4.27 12.08
N GLN A 55 -5.53 4.53 12.60
CA GLN A 55 -6.70 4.96 11.82
C GLN A 55 -6.52 6.36 11.23
N ASP A 56 -6.02 7.31 12.02
CA ASP A 56 -6.04 8.72 11.65
C ASP A 56 -4.76 9.18 10.96
N ILE A 57 -3.63 8.48 11.21
CA ILE A 57 -2.32 8.87 10.66
C ILE A 57 -1.82 7.86 9.64
N GLN A 58 -1.72 6.57 10.00
CA GLN A 58 -1.07 5.60 9.11
C GLN A 58 -1.95 5.17 7.95
N LYS A 59 -3.24 4.90 8.19
CA LYS A 59 -4.18 4.41 7.16
C LYS A 59 -4.34 5.39 5.98
N PRO A 60 -4.54 6.71 6.18
CA PRO A 60 -4.65 7.65 5.06
C PRO A 60 -3.38 7.74 4.20
N ILE A 61 -2.20 7.57 4.81
CA ILE A 61 -0.93 7.55 4.08
C ILE A 61 -0.85 6.33 3.16
N ILE A 62 -1.18 5.15 3.69
CA ILE A 62 -1.21 3.89 2.92
C ILE A 62 -2.22 3.97 1.77
N GLU A 63 -3.44 4.44 2.05
CA GLU A 63 -4.48 4.61 1.04
C GLU A 63 -4.07 5.62 -0.04
N GLY A 64 -3.38 6.70 0.36
CA GLY A 64 -2.82 7.68 -0.57
C GLY A 64 -1.72 7.10 -1.46
N LEU A 65 -0.78 6.33 -0.91
CA LEU A 65 0.27 5.65 -1.68
C LEU A 65 -0.33 4.64 -2.66
N LYS A 66 -1.31 3.85 -2.21
CA LYS A 66 -2.04 2.90 -3.05
C LYS A 66 -2.74 3.62 -4.20
N ALA A 67 -3.45 4.71 -3.92
CA ALA A 67 -4.12 5.50 -4.96
C ALA A 67 -3.14 6.06 -6.00
N VAL A 68 -1.97 6.55 -5.58
CA VAL A 68 -0.92 7.01 -6.50
C VAL A 68 -0.45 5.86 -7.38
N ILE A 69 -0.11 4.71 -6.81
CA ILE A 69 0.39 3.56 -7.57
C ILE A 69 -0.68 3.05 -8.54
N THR A 70 -1.91 2.80 -8.06
CA THR A 70 -3.01 2.32 -8.91
C THR A 70 -3.39 3.30 -10.02
N SER A 71 -3.24 4.62 -9.82
CA SER A 71 -3.52 5.61 -10.88
C SER A 71 -2.49 5.63 -12.02
N ASN A 72 -1.33 4.99 -11.82
CA ASN A 72 -0.25 4.88 -12.79
C ASN A 72 -0.08 3.46 -13.37
N LEU A 73 -0.97 2.53 -12.96
CA LEU A 73 -1.18 1.20 -13.56
C LEU A 73 -2.33 1.28 -14.58
#